data_AF-A0A920QHE4-F1
#
_entry.id   AF-A0A920QHE4-F1
#
_cell.length_a   1.000
_cell.length_b   1.000
_cell.length_c   1.000
_cell.angle_alpha   90.00
_cell.angle_beta   90.00
_cell.angle_gamma   90.00
#
_symmetry.space_group_name_H-M   'P 1'
#
loop_
_entity.id
_entity.type
_entity.pdbx_description
1 polymer ?
#
loop_
_entity_poly.entity_id
_entity_poly.type
_entity_poly.pdbx_seq_one_letter_code
_entity_poly.pdbx_strand_id
1 'polypeptide(L)'
;MQQIPKTMYAVLLTGHGGIDKLVYRTDVEVPVPKPGEVLISVKGAGINNTDINTRIGWYSKSVTSDTNQGGTDGLEDAKKDEVAGQEILLNFH
;
A
#
# COMPACT_ATOMS: atom_id res chain seq x y z
N MET A 1 8.60 -2.60 30.06
CA MET A 1 8.44 -2.75 28.59
C MET A 1 6.95 -2.72 28.29
N GLN A 2 6.49 -1.94 27.31
CA GLN A 2 5.10 -2.00 26.87
C GLN A 2 4.83 -3.35 26.21
N GLN A 3 3.66 -3.92 26.45
CA GLN A 3 3.23 -5.15 25.80
C GLN A 3 2.85 -4.84 24.35
N ILE A 4 3.41 -5.60 23.40
CA ILE A 4 3.08 -5.48 21.98
C ILE A 4 1.70 -6.13 21.75
N PRO A 5 0.74 -5.43 21.11
CA PRO A 5 -0.58 -6.00 20.81
C PRO A 5 -0.48 -7.12 19.78
N LYS A 6 -1.51 -7.98 19.71
CA LYS A 6 -1.59 -9.03 18.69
C LYS A 6 -1.94 -8.48 17.30
N THR A 7 -2.72 -7.40 17.26
CA THR A 7 -3.15 -6.73 16.04
C THR A 7 -2.81 -5.25 16.07
N MET A 8 -2.78 -4.63 14.90
CA MET A 8 -2.53 -3.22 14.65
C MET A 8 -3.53 -2.63 13.67
N TYR A 9 -3.51 -1.31 13.60
CA TYR A 9 -4.23 -0.53 12.62
C TYR A 9 -3.36 -0.33 11.38
N ALA A 10 -3.94 -0.46 10.20
CA ALA A 10 -3.25 -0.27 8.95
C ALA A 10 -4.19 0.24 7.86
N VAL A 11 -3.64 0.91 6.85
CA VAL A 11 -4.32 1.16 5.58
C VAL A 11 -3.74 0.19 4.56
N LEU A 12 -4.57 -0.71 4.06
CA LEU A 12 -4.16 -1.74 3.10
C LEU A 12 -4.49 -1.30 1.68
N LEU A 13 -3.53 -1.46 0.77
CA LEU A 13 -3.77 -1.34 -0.66
C LEU A 13 -4.34 -2.67 -1.19
N THR A 14 -5.59 -2.67 -1.65
CA THR A 14 -6.31 -3.88 -2.10
C THR A 14 -6.30 -4.09 -3.61
N GLY A 15 -5.69 -3.19 -4.36
CA GLY A 15 -5.53 -3.26 -5.82
C GLY A 15 -5.19 -1.90 -6.42
N HIS A 16 -5.12 -1.82 -7.75
CA HIS A 16 -4.93 -0.54 -8.43
C HIS A 16 -6.25 0.20 -8.67
N GLY A 17 -6.23 1.53 -8.56
CA GLY A 17 -7.39 2.37 -8.87
C GLY A 17 -7.52 3.62 -7.99
N GLY A 18 -8.77 4.02 -7.77
CA GLY A 18 -9.16 5.15 -6.93
C GLY A 18 -8.89 4.94 -5.44
N ILE A 19 -9.38 5.87 -4.63
CA ILE A 19 -9.18 5.87 -3.17
C ILE A 19 -9.85 4.67 -2.48
N ASP A 20 -10.86 4.05 -3.11
CA ASP A 20 -11.55 2.85 -2.65
C ASP A 20 -10.63 1.64 -2.50
N LYS A 21 -9.45 1.68 -3.13
CA LYS A 21 -8.41 0.66 -2.97
C LYS A 21 -7.59 0.80 -1.70
N LEU A 22 -7.77 1.86 -0.92
CA LEU A 22 -7.17 2.02 0.40
C LEU A 22 -8.19 1.67 1.49
N VAL A 23 -7.99 0.53 2.16
CA VAL A 23 -8.90 0.04 3.19
C VAL A 23 -8.27 0.17 4.56
N TYR A 24 -8.89 0.98 5.42
CA TYR A 24 -8.51 1.06 6.83
C TYR A 24 -8.99 -0.17 7.60
N ARG A 25 -8.06 -0.82 8.30
CA ARG A 25 -8.31 -1.99 9.15
C ARG A 25 -7.72 -1.80 10.54
N THR A 26 -8.31 -2.50 11.51
CA THR A 26 -7.96 -2.40 12.95
C THR A 26 -7.50 -3.75 13.54
N ASP A 27 -7.40 -4.76 12.69
CA ASP A 27 -7.30 -6.19 13.03
C ASP A 27 -6.19 -6.89 12.22
N VAL A 28 -5.22 -6.14 11.69
CA VAL A 28 -4.07 -6.70 10.98
C VAL A 28 -3.07 -7.24 12.00
N GLU A 29 -2.52 -8.44 11.81
CA GLU A 29 -1.55 -9.01 12.75
C GLU A 29 -0.28 -8.17 12.84
N VAL A 30 0.28 -8.02 14.05
CA VAL A 30 1.58 -7.36 14.23
C VAL A 30 2.68 -8.31 13.71
N PRO A 31 3.56 -7.85 12.81
CA PRO A 31 4.60 -8.71 12.25
C PRO A 31 5.65 -9.09 13.32
N VAL A 32 6.19 -10.30 13.18
CA VAL A 32 7.30 -10.79 14.00
C VAL A 32 8.62 -10.59 13.22
N PRO A 33 9.55 -9.77 13.71
CA PRO A 33 10.81 -9.52 13.01
C PRO A 33 11.67 -10.79 12.93
N LYS A 34 12.28 -11.03 11.77
CA LYS A 34 13.28 -12.09 11.54
C LYS A 34 14.66 -11.65 12.05
N PRO A 35 15.67 -12.57 12.08
CA PRO A 35 17.03 -12.19 12.41
C PRO A 35 17.54 -11.05 11.49
N GLY A 36 17.99 -9.96 12.10
CA GLY A 36 18.46 -8.76 11.39
C GLY A 36 17.39 -7.69 11.13
N GLU A 37 16.13 -7.95 11.45
CA GLU A 37 15.03 -6.98 11.35
C GLU A 37 14.72 -6.37 12.72
N VAL A 38 14.05 -5.22 12.72
CA VAL A 38 13.55 -4.55 13.93
C VAL A 38 12.05 -4.31 13.81
N LEU A 39 11.35 -4.33 14.94
CA LEU A 39 9.94 -3.94 15.02
C LEU A 39 9.83 -2.53 15.59
N ILE A 40 9.17 -1.62 14.86
CA ILE A 40 9.05 -0.22 15.21
C ILE A 40 7.58 0.15 15.44
N SER A 41 7.30 0.89 16.52
CA SER A 41 5.98 1.50 16.74
C SER A 41 5.93 2.84 16.01
N VAL A 42 5.37 2.84 14.81
CA VAL A 42 5.20 4.03 13.96
C VAL A 42 4.39 5.09 14.71
N LYS A 43 4.95 6.30 14.84
CA LYS A 43 4.28 7.49 15.44
C LYS A 43 3.88 8.54 14.41
N GLY A 44 4.43 8.43 13.20
CA GLY A 44 4.15 9.31 12.08
C GLY A 44 4.75 8.72 10.80
N ALA A 45 4.13 9.04 9.68
CA ALA A 45 4.52 8.59 8.35
C ALA A 45 4.35 9.76 7.37
N GLY A 46 5.32 9.94 6.47
CA GLY A 46 5.22 10.91 5.38
C GLY A 46 4.35 10.37 4.25
N ILE A 47 3.55 11.24 3.64
CA ILE A 47 2.82 10.93 2.40
C ILE A 47 3.66 11.42 1.21
N ASN A 48 3.89 10.53 0.26
CA ASN A 48 4.75 10.78 -0.90
C ASN A 48 3.99 10.54 -2.20
N ASN A 49 4.42 11.18 -3.30
CA ASN A 49 3.82 10.96 -4.63
C ASN A 49 3.91 9.48 -5.08
N THR A 50 4.93 8.76 -4.64
CA THR A 50 5.10 7.33 -4.93
C THR A 50 3.94 6.49 -4.40
N ASP A 51 3.30 6.89 -3.30
CA ASP A 51 2.15 6.19 -2.73
C ASP A 51 0.96 6.24 -3.70
N ILE A 52 0.73 7.41 -4.32
CA ILE A 52 -0.29 7.62 -5.33
C ILE A 52 0.05 6.81 -6.59
N ASN A 53 1.29 6.91 -7.09
CA ASN A 53 1.71 6.21 -8.30
C ASN A 53 1.58 4.69 -8.16
N THR A 54 1.90 4.16 -6.98
CA THR A 54 1.71 2.75 -6.63
C THR A 54 0.23 2.39 -6.61
N ARG A 55 -0.60 3.20 -5.94
CA ARG A 55 -2.05 2.98 -5.88
C ARG A 55 -2.70 2.98 -7.25
N ILE A 56 -2.34 3.90 -8.14
CA ILE A 56 -2.98 4.01 -9.46
C ILE A 56 -2.34 3.11 -10.52
N GLY A 57 -1.26 2.39 -10.17
CA GLY A 57 -0.60 1.45 -11.07
C GLY A 57 0.25 2.09 -12.17
N TRP A 58 0.76 3.31 -11.96
CA TRP A 58 1.54 4.03 -12.97
C TRP A 58 2.80 3.23 -13.38
N TYR A 59 3.46 2.59 -12.42
CA TYR A 59 4.66 1.79 -12.70
C TYR A 59 4.39 0.40 -13.30
N SER A 60 3.11 0.04 -13.54
CA SER A 60 2.76 -1.15 -14.31
C SER A 60 3.20 -0.94 -15.77
N LYS A 61 3.85 -1.96 -16.37
CA LYS A 61 4.59 -1.90 -17.65
C LYS A 61 3.77 -1.49 -18.90
N SER A 62 2.53 -1.03 -18.75
CA SER A 62 1.55 -0.84 -19.82
C SER A 62 1.01 0.59 -19.97
N VAL A 63 1.50 1.59 -19.23
CA VAL A 63 0.93 2.95 -19.31
C VAL A 63 1.44 3.74 -20.53
N THR A 64 0.57 3.93 -21.53
CA THR A 64 0.80 4.74 -22.76
C THR A 64 -0.07 6.02 -22.83
N SER A 65 -0.71 6.46 -21.74
CA SER A 65 -1.68 7.57 -21.75
C SER A 65 -1.37 8.69 -20.73
N ASP A 66 -1.85 9.90 -21.06
CA ASP A 66 -1.49 11.21 -20.51
C ASP A 66 -1.73 11.42 -19.00
N THR A 67 -0.89 12.29 -18.44
CA THR A 67 -0.50 12.42 -17.03
C THR A 67 -1.51 13.06 -16.07
N ASN A 68 -2.58 13.67 -16.55
CA ASN A 68 -3.44 14.53 -15.71
C ASN A 68 -4.73 13.86 -15.19
N GLN A 69 -5.07 12.65 -15.65
CA GLN A 69 -6.39 12.04 -15.39
C GLN A 69 -6.36 10.84 -14.42
N GLY A 70 -5.18 10.30 -14.09
CA GLY A 70 -5.06 9.09 -13.26
C GLY A 70 -5.24 9.28 -11.75
N GLY A 71 -5.30 10.52 -11.25
CA GLY A 71 -5.31 10.81 -9.81
C GLY A 71 -6.62 10.47 -9.09
N THR A 72 -7.76 10.58 -9.78
CA THR A 72 -9.10 10.37 -9.23
C THR A 72 -9.60 8.95 -9.47
N ASP A 73 -9.52 8.49 -10.70
CA ASP A 73 -10.21 7.26 -11.14
C ASP A 73 -9.25 6.07 -11.34
N GLY A 74 -7.94 6.31 -11.29
CA GLY A 74 -6.92 5.34 -11.67
C GLY A 74 -6.82 5.19 -13.20
N LEU A 75 -5.83 4.41 -13.66
CA LEU A 75 -5.67 4.10 -15.08
C LEU A 75 -6.42 2.80 -15.39
N GLU A 76 -7.50 2.88 -16.17
CA GLU A 76 -8.35 1.72 -16.52
C GLU A 76 -7.65 0.71 -17.45
N ASP A 77 -6.64 1.14 -18.21
CA ASP A 77 -5.93 0.33 -19.21
C ASP A 77 -4.71 -0.45 -18.67
N ALA A 78 -4.52 -0.48 -17.35
CA ALA A 78 -3.57 -1.42 -16.76
C ALA A 78 -4.12 -2.85 -16.94
N LYS A 79 -3.68 -3.54 -18.01
CA LYS A 79 -3.94 -4.98 -18.16
C LYS A 79 -3.63 -5.66 -16.83
N LYS A 80 -4.62 -6.44 -16.35
CA LYS A 80 -4.51 -7.31 -15.17
C LYS A 80 -3.44 -8.37 -15.41
N ASP A 81 -2.19 -7.98 -15.30
CA ASP A 81 -1.16 -8.94 -14.93
C ASP A 81 -1.43 -9.23 -13.46
N GLU A 82 -1.86 -10.46 -13.18
CA GLU A 82 -2.21 -10.96 -11.86
C GLU A 82 -1.08 -10.69 -10.88
N VAL A 83 -1.19 -9.60 -10.10
CA VAL A 83 -0.48 -9.50 -8.83
C VAL A 83 -1.31 -10.32 -7.85
N ALA A 84 -1.14 -11.65 -7.93
CA ALA A 84 -1.70 -12.59 -6.98
C ALA A 84 -1.30 -12.16 -5.56
N GLY A 85 -2.24 -11.58 -4.83
CA GLY A 85 -2.22 -11.49 -3.37
C GLY A 85 -0.95 -10.94 -2.72
N GLN A 86 -0.24 -10.00 -3.33
CA GLN A 86 0.67 -9.16 -2.56
C GLN A 86 -0.12 -7.98 -2.02
N GLU A 87 -0.51 -8.09 -0.76
CA GLU A 87 -0.70 -6.91 0.08
C GLU A 87 0.55 -6.04 -0.12
N ILE A 88 0.43 -4.98 -0.93
CA ILE A 88 1.48 -3.96 -1.01
C ILE A 88 1.34 -3.19 0.28
N LEU A 89 1.93 -3.76 1.33
CA LEU A 89 2.15 -3.09 2.58
C LEU A 89 3.02 -1.88 2.25
N LEU A 90 2.47 -0.69 2.48
CA LEU A 90 3.28 0.51 2.64
C LEU A 90 4.11 0.30 3.92
N ASN A 91 5.22 -0.41 3.76
CA ASN A 91 6.16 -0.72 4.84
C ASN A 91 6.89 0.56 5.21
N PHE A 92 6.38 1.25 6.23
CA PHE A 92 7.17 2.21 6.97
C PHE A 92 8.17 1.44 7.82
N HIS A 93 9.44 1.45 7.37
CA HIS A 93 10.60 1.00 8.15
C HIS A 93 11.01 2.12 9.12
#